data_AF-J4W1D2-F1
#
_entry.id   AF-J4W1D2-F1
#
_cell.length_a   1.000
_cell.length_b   1.000
_cell.length_c   1.000
_cell.angle_alpha   90.00
_cell.angle_beta   90.00
_cell.angle_gamma   90.00
#
_symmetry.space_group_name_H-M   'P 1'
#
loop_
_entity.id
_entity.type
_entity.pdbx_description
1 polymer ?
#
loop_
_entity_poly.entity_id
_entity_poly.type
_entity_poly.pdbx_seq_one_letter_code
_entity_poly.pdbx_strand_id
1 'polypeptide(L)'
;MPSREEITYFGAGPALLPQDVLETASQALLNFQDTGLGIAEHSHRSELATKIINEAKADLATYLDIPEDYEVLFMQGGGSGERIRATSAA
;
A
#
# COMPACT_ATOMS: atom_id res chain seq x y z
N MET A 1 16.15 21.53 -12.09
CA MET A 1 14.83 20.84 -11.93
C MET A 1 14.32 21.21 -10.55
N PRO A 2 13.02 21.49 -10.36
CA PRO A 2 12.50 21.84 -9.05
C PRO A 2 12.68 20.69 -8.06
N SER A 3 12.93 21.01 -6.78
CA SER A 3 12.98 20.02 -5.71
C SER A 3 11.57 19.61 -5.29
N ARG A 4 11.41 18.48 -4.60
CA ARG A 4 10.08 17.96 -4.23
C ARG A 4 9.38 18.89 -3.22
N GLU A 5 10.15 19.51 -2.34
CA GLU A 5 9.71 20.45 -1.31
C GLU A 5 9.15 21.75 -1.91
N GLU A 6 9.55 22.09 -3.13
CA GLU A 6 9.08 23.26 -3.87
C GLU A 6 7.75 23.02 -4.60
N ILE A 7 7.29 21.76 -4.69
CA ILE A 7 6.09 21.38 -5.43
C ILE A 7 4.91 21.16 -4.50
N THR A 8 3.91 22.03 -4.60
CA THR A 8 2.60 21.79 -3.98
C THR A 8 1.67 21.10 -4.98
N TYR A 9 1.32 19.85 -4.71
CA TYR A 9 0.45 19.04 -5.56
C TYR A 9 -0.91 18.77 -4.90
N PHE A 10 -1.97 19.35 -5.46
CA PHE A 10 -3.36 19.19 -5.00
C PHE A 10 -4.17 18.23 -5.89
N GLY A 11 -3.56 17.15 -6.36
CA GLY A 11 -4.27 16.12 -7.13
C GLY A 11 -5.35 15.43 -6.30
N ALA A 12 -6.52 15.19 -6.89
CA ALA A 12 -7.67 14.58 -6.23
C ALA A 12 -7.58 13.04 -6.08
N GLY A 13 -6.54 12.41 -6.62
CA GLY A 13 -6.38 10.96 -6.68
C GLY A 13 -5.89 10.49 -8.05
N PRO A 14 -4.68 9.91 -8.18
CA PRO A 14 -3.64 9.80 -7.14
C PRO A 14 -3.22 11.16 -6.56
N ALA A 15 -2.65 11.14 -5.34
CA ALA A 15 -2.27 12.32 -4.57
C ALA A 15 -0.78 12.31 -4.17
N LEU A 16 -0.29 13.39 -3.55
CA LEU A 16 1.10 13.52 -3.11
C LEU A 16 1.40 12.58 -1.94
N LEU A 17 2.53 11.86 -1.99
CA LEU A 17 3.06 11.06 -0.88
C LEU A 17 4.16 11.81 -0.12
N PRO A 18 4.34 11.53 1.19
CA PRO A 18 5.48 12.01 1.97
C PRO A 18 6.84 11.63 1.34
N GLN A 19 7.83 12.49 1.50
CA GLN A 19 9.14 12.33 0.87
C GLN A 19 9.96 11.19 1.49
N ASP A 20 10.00 11.13 2.82
CA ASP A 20 10.65 10.08 3.61
C ASP A 20 10.16 8.67 3.26
N VAL A 21 8.85 8.53 3.03
CA VAL A 21 8.23 7.27 2.59
C VAL A 21 8.74 6.86 1.21
N LEU A 22 8.85 7.80 0.27
CA LEU A 22 9.35 7.51 -1.08
C LEU A 22 10.84 7.21 -1.09
N GLU A 23 11.65 7.92 -0.31
CA GLU A 23 13.07 7.65 -0.15
C GLU A 23 13.28 6.22 0.38
N THR A 24 12.55 5.85 1.42
CA THR A 24 12.58 4.49 2.00
C THR A 24 12.13 3.44 0.97
N ALA A 25 11.02 3.68 0.28
CA ALA A 25 10.50 2.77 -0.74
C ALA A 25 11.46 2.61 -1.93
N SER A 26 12.16 3.69 -2.33
CA SER A 26 13.13 3.65 -3.43
C SER A 26 14.32 2.75 -3.10
N GLN A 27 14.80 2.78 -1.85
CA GLN A 27 15.87 1.91 -1.38
C GLN A 27 15.39 0.46 -1.28
N ALA A 28 14.19 0.25 -0.74
CA ALA A 28 13.54 -1.06 -0.65
C ALA A 28 13.33 -1.75 -2.00
N LEU A 29 13.13 -0.98 -3.09
CA LEU A 29 13.03 -1.51 -4.45
C LEU A 29 14.34 -2.09 -4.95
N LEU A 30 15.50 -1.63 -4.46
CA LEU A 30 16.82 -2.10 -4.88
C LEU A 30 17.35 -3.22 -3.99
N ASN A 31 17.18 -3.08 -2.67
CA ASN A 31 17.60 -4.08 -1.70
C ASN A 31 16.74 -3.94 -0.44
N PHE A 32 15.83 -4.89 -0.24
CA PHE A 32 14.94 -4.87 0.90
C PHE A 32 15.58 -5.59 2.09
N GLN A 33 15.79 -4.89 3.21
CA GLN A 33 16.32 -5.46 4.46
C GLN A 33 17.59 -6.32 4.26
N ASP A 34 18.51 -5.86 3.41
CA ASP A 34 19.78 -6.53 3.13
C ASP A 34 19.66 -7.97 2.57
N THR A 35 18.53 -8.34 1.98
CA THR A 35 18.35 -9.66 1.35
C THR A 35 19.14 -9.80 0.04
N GLY A 36 19.69 -8.71 -0.49
CA GLY A 36 20.34 -8.66 -1.80
C GLY A 36 19.36 -8.68 -2.98
N LEU A 37 18.06 -8.54 -2.69
CA LEU A 37 16.96 -8.55 -3.66
C LEU A 37 16.02 -7.38 -3.33
N GLY A 38 15.41 -6.80 -4.35
CA GLY A 38 14.38 -5.79 -4.22
C GLY A 38 13.08 -6.37 -3.66
N ILE A 39 12.29 -5.53 -2.98
CA ILE A 39 10.99 -5.93 -2.40
C ILE A 39 10.04 -6.58 -3.42
N ALA A 40 10.11 -6.15 -4.69
CA ALA A 40 9.26 -6.65 -5.77
C ALA A 40 9.70 -8.03 -6.33
N GLU A 41 10.88 -8.51 -5.95
CA GLU A 41 11.44 -9.79 -6.41
C GLU A 41 11.12 -10.94 -5.44
N HIS A 42 10.74 -10.60 -4.21
CA HIS A 42 10.36 -11.58 -3.19
C HIS A 42 9.02 -12.24 -3.53
N SER A 43 8.92 -13.54 -3.24
CA SER A 43 7.65 -14.25 -3.38
C SER A 43 6.61 -13.69 -2.42
N HIS A 44 5.39 -13.44 -2.92
CA HIS A 44 4.24 -13.06 -2.10
C HIS A 44 3.85 -14.10 -1.04
N ARG A 45 4.35 -15.34 -1.14
CA ARG A 45 4.15 -16.42 -0.15
C ARG A 45 5.32 -16.58 0.83
N SER A 46 6.38 -15.77 0.68
CA SER A 46 7.49 -15.79 1.62
C SER A 46 7.06 -15.26 2.98
N GLU A 47 7.73 -15.70 4.04
CA GLU A 47 7.52 -15.18 5.39
C GLU A 47 7.73 -13.65 5.43
N LEU A 48 8.65 -13.14 4.62
CA LEU A 48 8.92 -11.72 4.47
C LEU A 48 7.70 -10.97 3.92
N ALA A 49 7.09 -11.44 2.83
CA ALA A 49 5.89 -10.83 2.29
C ALA A 49 4.70 -10.94 3.24
N THR A 50 4.52 -12.10 3.90
CA THR A 50 3.47 -12.29 4.91
C THR A 50 3.64 -11.34 6.09
N LYS A 51 4.87 -11.13 6.55
CA LYS A 51 5.18 -10.19 7.63
C LYS A 51 4.79 -8.75 7.25
N ILE A 52 5.19 -8.27 6.07
CA ILE A 52 4.84 -6.92 5.58
C ILE A 52 3.32 -6.73 5.56
N ILE A 53 2.58 -7.72 5.03
CA ILE A 53 1.12 -7.63 4.94
C ILE A 53 0.47 -7.63 6.32
N ASN A 54 0.94 -8.46 7.24
CA ASN A 54 0.39 -8.53 8.59
C ASN A 54 0.68 -7.27 9.40
N GLU A 55 1.90 -6.71 9.27
CA GLU A 55 2.27 -5.43 9.88
C GLU A 55 1.37 -4.31 9.34
N ALA A 56 1.19 -4.21 8.02
CA ALA A 56 0.32 -3.21 7.43
C ALA A 56 -1.16 -3.33 7.87
N LYS A 57 -1.67 -4.56 8.06
CA LYS A 57 -3.00 -4.79 8.62
C LYS A 57 -3.10 -4.32 10.07
N ALA A 58 -2.12 -4.69 10.89
CA ALA A 58 -2.09 -4.34 12.31
C ALA A 58 -1.96 -2.83 12.53
N ASP A 59 -1.12 -2.16 11.74
CA ASP A 59 -0.95 -0.71 11.77
C ASP A 59 -2.26 0.00 11.40
N LEU A 60 -2.94 -0.46 10.35
CA LEU A 60 -4.23 0.11 9.94
C LEU A 60 -5.31 -0.10 11.00
N ALA A 61 -5.40 -1.31 11.55
CA ALA A 61 -6.35 -1.65 12.61
C ALA A 61 -6.13 -0.80 13.86
N THR A 62 -4.87 -0.62 14.26
CA THR A 62 -4.50 0.23 15.40
C THR A 62 -4.80 1.70 15.13
N TYR A 63 -4.45 2.21 13.94
CA TYR A 63 -4.63 3.62 13.61
C TYR A 63 -6.10 4.05 13.49
N LEU A 64 -6.97 3.13 13.06
CA LEU A 64 -8.40 3.39 12.88
C LEU A 64 -9.27 2.82 14.02
N ASP A 65 -8.67 2.31 15.09
CA ASP A 65 -9.36 1.67 16.23
C ASP A 65 -10.35 0.57 15.77
N ILE A 66 -9.93 -0.29 14.84
CA ILE A 66 -10.78 -1.36 14.29
C ILE A 66 -10.93 -2.49 15.34
N PRO A 67 -12.17 -2.91 15.66
CA PRO A 67 -12.40 -4.03 16.59
C PRO A 67 -11.88 -5.38 16.07
N GLU A 68 -11.54 -6.31 16.99
CA GLU A 68 -10.94 -7.61 16.66
C GLU A 68 -11.86 -8.57 15.86
N ASP A 69 -13.16 -8.30 15.80
CA ASP A 69 -14.14 -9.09 15.04
C ASP A 69 -14.23 -8.68 13.56
N TYR A 70 -13.38 -7.75 13.10
CA TYR A 70 -13.26 -7.33 11.72
C TYR A 70 -11.95 -7.83 11.08
N GLU A 71 -12.01 -8.12 9.78
CA GLU A 71 -10.84 -8.54 8.99
C GLU A 71 -10.48 -7.45 7.97
N VAL A 72 -9.19 -7.11 7.89
CA VAL A 72 -8.66 -6.19 6.87
C VAL A 72 -8.24 -6.98 5.63
N LEU A 73 -8.78 -6.63 4.47
CA LEU A 73 -8.48 -7.28 3.19
C LEU A 73 -7.81 -6.30 2.22
N PHE A 74 -6.72 -6.73 1.58
CA PHE A 74 -6.11 -6.00 0.46
C PHE A 74 -6.60 -6.59 -0.87
N MET A 75 -7.38 -5.82 -1.62
CA MET A 75 -7.98 -6.24 -2.87
C MET A 75 -7.58 -5.34 -4.04
N GLN A 76 -7.58 -5.92 -5.24
CA GLN A 76 -7.35 -5.18 -6.49
C GLN A 76 -8.67 -4.66 -7.07
N GLY A 77 -8.60 -3.70 -8.00
CA GLY A 77 -9.77 -3.12 -8.68
C GLY A 77 -10.25 -1.79 -8.10
N GLY A 78 -9.71 -1.37 -6.96
CA GLY A 78 -10.02 -0.10 -6.29
C GLY A 78 -11.50 0.04 -5.91
N GLY A 79 -11.91 1.24 -5.46
CA GLY A 79 -13.30 1.47 -5.04
C GLY A 79 -14.35 1.22 -6.14
N SER A 80 -13.95 1.26 -7.41
CA SER A 80 -14.83 0.88 -8.53
C SER A 80 -15.04 -0.63 -8.65
N GLY A 81 -14.05 -1.44 -8.28
CA GLY A 81 -14.11 -2.90 -8.32
C GLY A 81 -14.96 -3.50 -7.20
N GLU A 82 -15.08 -2.79 -6.07
CA GLU A 82 -15.93 -3.20 -4.93
C GLU A 82 -17.41 -2.87 -5.13
N ARG A 83 -17.75 -2.10 -6.17
CA ARG A 83 -19.13 -1.75 -6.46
C ARG A 83 -19.90 -2.97 -6.98
N ILE A 84 -20.90 -3.41 -6.21
CA ILE A 84 -21.91 -4.36 -6.67
C ILE A 84 -22.72 -3.70 -7.79
N ARG A 85 -22.63 -4.22 -9.02
CA ARG A 85 -23.53 -3.85 -10.12
C ARG A 85 -24.78 -4.72 -10.05
N ALA A 86 -25.90 -4.14 -9.64
CA ALA A 86 -27.21 -4.74 -9.88
C ALA A 86 -27.59 -4.52 -11.35
N THR A 87 -27.32 -5.49 -12.21
CA THR A 87 -27.88 -5.50 -13.56
C THR A 87 -29.27 -6.12 -13.49
N SER A 88 -30.32 -5.32 -13.70
CA SER A 88 -31.64 -5.88 -13.99
C SER A 88 -31.57 -6.56 -15.36
N ALA A 89 -31.71 -7.87 -15.39
CA ALA A 89 -32.04 -8.57 -16.63
C ALA A 89 -33.45 -8.11 -17.05
N ALA A 90 -33.52 -7.39 -18.16
CA ALA A 90 -34.73 -7.19 -18.94
C ALA A 90 -34.55 -7.94 -20.26
#